data_AF-A0A150TMV1-F1
#
_entry.id   AF-A0A150TMV1-F1
#
_cell.length_a   1.000
_cell.length_b   1.000
_cell.length_c   1.000
_cell.angle_alpha   90.00
_cell.angle_beta   90.00
_cell.angle_gamma   90.00
#
_symmetry.space_group_name_H-M   'P 1'
#
loop_
_entity.id
_entity.type
_entity.pdbx_description
1 polymer ?
#
loop_
_entity_poly.entity_id
_entity_poly.type
_entity_poly.pdbx_seq_one_letter_code
_entity_poly.pdbx_strand_id
1 'polypeptide(L)'
;MLWVNQQGLEAILGARAAALGIEVRRGCEVTGLEQHDDGVALRWISPDGPEHARCAWLVGCDGGRSSIRKMAGFAFPGTPPSQFMYQAVLDLDHPERLPRGSTRTPEGVVMNGPRPRWLAMHDYSGPPADRNAPVTREEIEGVLRRISGADVRVTAMEQANRFTDSARLVDTYRRDRVLLAGDAAHIHSPLGGQGLSLGLVDAANLGWKLAAVIRGDKPDSLLDSYTSERRPVAEAVLANTLAQVALTRPDPQSSAVRQIFAKLMEIDAVNDHLDGLTSGLATRYDLGAERDLVGRLTGDRPVGRAAARTSLFAEMAEGEGILLDASPDGHAAALAGTVMLGRAVVLRAVAIGAANVADDVTTGGQNVTGRLPVSVVAAVASLPHPSQIRRRNAQLNAARWSETAEASPASEIRAT
;
A
#
# COMPACT_ATOMS: atom_id res chain seq x y z
N MET A 1 0.65 3.54 -17.77
CA MET A 1 0.37 4.60 -16.77
C MET A 1 -1.01 5.19 -17.05
N LEU A 2 -1.91 5.20 -16.06
CA LEU A 2 -3.25 5.76 -16.21
C LEU A 2 -3.24 7.22 -15.72
N TRP A 3 -3.63 8.16 -16.58
CA TRP A 3 -3.61 9.59 -16.25
C TRP A 3 -4.99 10.06 -15.75
N VAL A 4 -5.33 9.73 -14.51
CA VAL A 4 -6.51 10.26 -13.82
C VAL A 4 -6.07 11.37 -12.87
N ASN A 5 -6.75 12.52 -12.90
CA ASN A 5 -6.49 13.54 -11.89
C ASN A 5 -7.11 13.12 -10.55
N GLN A 6 -6.50 13.55 -9.44
CA GLN A 6 -6.94 13.12 -8.11
C GLN A 6 -8.40 13.51 -7.83
N GLN A 7 -8.83 14.70 -8.26
CA GLN A 7 -10.21 15.18 -8.11
C GLN A 7 -11.24 14.25 -8.80
N GLY A 8 -10.92 13.77 -10.00
CA GLY A 8 -11.76 12.83 -10.74
C GLY A 8 -11.84 11.47 -10.05
N LEU A 9 -10.73 10.99 -9.50
CA LEU A 9 -10.72 9.77 -8.68
C LEU A 9 -11.57 9.92 -7.41
N GLU A 10 -11.41 11.03 -6.68
CA GLU A 10 -12.20 11.33 -5.48
C GLU A 10 -13.71 11.41 -5.80
N ALA A 11 -14.08 11.99 -6.95
CA ALA A 11 -15.47 12.02 -7.40
C ALA A 11 -16.02 10.61 -7.68
N ILE A 12 -15.25 9.74 -8.35
CA ILE A 12 -15.64 8.35 -8.63
C ILE A 12 -15.81 7.56 -7.31
N LEU A 13 -14.84 7.67 -6.39
CA LEU A 13 -14.89 7.01 -5.09
C LEU A 13 -16.05 7.54 -4.24
N GLY A 14 -16.30 8.85 -4.25
CA GLY A 14 -17.44 9.46 -3.57
C GLY A 14 -18.78 8.97 -4.11
N ALA A 15 -18.93 8.87 -5.44
CA ALA A 15 -20.14 8.33 -6.06
C ALA A 15 -20.33 6.84 -5.70
N ARG A 16 -19.26 6.04 -5.67
CA ARG A 16 -19.32 4.65 -5.24
C ARG A 16 -19.72 4.51 -3.76
N ALA A 17 -19.14 5.34 -2.88
CA ALA A 17 -19.49 5.36 -1.46
C ALA A 17 -20.99 5.67 -1.26
N ALA A 18 -21.50 6.69 -1.95
CA ALA A 18 -22.92 7.04 -1.92
C ALA A 18 -23.81 5.89 -2.44
N ALA A 19 -23.43 5.23 -3.54
CA ALA A 19 -24.17 4.09 -4.08
C ALA A 19 -24.19 2.87 -3.13
N LEU A 20 -23.20 2.76 -2.25
CA LEU A 20 -23.12 1.75 -1.19
C LEU A 20 -23.85 2.16 0.09
N GLY A 21 -24.45 3.35 0.14
CA GLY A 21 -25.15 3.88 1.33
C GLY A 21 -24.20 4.35 2.44
N ILE A 22 -22.93 4.62 2.13
CA ILE A 22 -21.96 5.14 3.10
C ILE A 22 -22.23 6.64 3.31
N GLU A 23 -22.44 7.03 4.56
CA GLU A 23 -22.62 8.43 4.94
C GLU A 23 -21.29 9.20 4.86
N VAL A 24 -21.28 10.32 4.13
CA VAL A 24 -20.13 11.22 4.02
C VAL A 24 -20.54 12.61 4.50
N ARG A 25 -20.02 13.03 5.66
CA ARG A 25 -20.28 14.34 6.25
C ARG A 25 -19.11 15.29 5.97
N ARG A 26 -19.38 16.42 5.31
CA ARG A 26 -18.38 17.44 4.96
C ARG A 26 -18.45 18.61 5.94
N GLY A 27 -17.34 19.34 6.09
CA GLY A 27 -17.24 20.43 7.06
C GLY A 27 -17.25 19.97 8.52
N CYS A 28 -16.94 18.69 8.77
CA CYS A 28 -16.87 18.09 10.09
C CYS A 28 -15.39 17.88 10.48
N GLU A 29 -14.91 18.60 11.49
CA GLU A 29 -13.53 18.51 11.98
C GLU A 29 -13.47 17.75 13.31
N VAL A 30 -12.79 16.61 13.34
CA VAL A 30 -12.60 15.83 14.58
C VAL A 30 -11.66 16.58 15.52
N THR A 31 -12.17 16.88 16.72
CA THR A 31 -11.48 17.66 17.76
C THR A 31 -11.16 16.84 19.01
N GLY A 32 -11.76 15.66 19.17
CA GLY A 32 -11.54 14.82 20.33
C GLY A 32 -11.74 13.34 20.05
N LEU A 33 -10.94 12.54 20.74
CA LEU A 33 -10.88 11.09 20.64
C LEU A 33 -10.59 10.50 22.02
N GLU A 34 -11.33 9.46 22.41
CA GLU A 34 -11.06 8.65 23.60
C GLU A 34 -11.29 7.17 23.27
N GLN A 35 -10.34 6.32 23.62
CA GLN A 35 -10.44 4.87 23.38
C GLN A 35 -10.94 4.17 24.65
N HIS A 36 -11.76 3.14 24.44
CA HIS A 36 -12.23 2.22 25.46
C HIS A 36 -12.02 0.77 24.99
N ASP A 37 -12.16 -0.19 25.90
CA ASP A 37 -11.98 -1.62 25.59
C ASP A 37 -12.95 -2.11 24.50
N ASP A 38 -14.13 -1.49 24.35
CA ASP A 38 -15.21 -1.90 23.44
C ASP A 38 -15.45 -0.94 22.26
N GLY A 39 -14.77 0.20 22.22
CA GLY A 39 -14.97 1.18 21.17
C GLY A 39 -14.17 2.46 21.31
N VAL A 40 -14.59 3.46 20.55
CA VAL A 40 -13.96 4.76 20.44
C VAL A 40 -15.03 5.83 20.55
N ALA A 41 -14.87 6.76 21.49
CA ALA A 41 -15.69 7.96 21.59
C ALA A 41 -15.05 9.10 20.80
N LEU A 42 -15.82 9.71 19.91
CA LEU A 42 -15.40 10.77 19.00
C LEU A 42 -16.16 12.05 19.28
N ARG A 43 -15.47 13.18 19.14
CA ARG A 43 -16.04 14.53 19.15
C ARG A 43 -15.57 15.30 17.93
N TRP A 44 -16.47 16.01 17.27
CA TRP A 44 -16.14 16.87 16.13
C TRP A 44 -16.98 18.14 16.13
N ILE A 45 -16.54 19.14 15.38
CA ILE A 45 -17.31 20.35 15.08
C ILE A 45 -17.89 20.21 13.68
N SER A 46 -19.21 20.30 13.56
CA SER A 46 -19.92 20.37 12.29
C SER A 46 -20.41 21.81 12.01
N PRO A 47 -20.98 22.08 10.83
CA PRO A 47 -21.60 23.38 10.55
C PRO A 47 -22.74 23.74 11.52
N ASP A 48 -23.39 22.73 12.12
CA ASP A 48 -24.50 22.91 13.06
C ASP A 48 -24.04 23.00 14.52
N GLY A 49 -22.74 22.79 14.78
CA GLY A 49 -22.12 22.90 16.10
C GLY A 49 -21.34 21.66 16.55
N PRO A 50 -21.01 21.54 17.84
CA PRO A 50 -20.29 20.39 18.37
C PRO A 50 -21.15 19.13 18.42
N GLU A 51 -20.59 18.01 17.99
CA GLU A 51 -21.23 16.70 17.95
C GLU A 51 -20.33 15.61 18.54
N HIS A 52 -20.94 14.45 18.84
CA HIS A 52 -20.24 13.28 19.35
C HIS A 52 -20.88 11.97 18.88
N ALA A 53 -20.09 10.90 18.83
CA ALA A 53 -20.56 9.54 18.58
C ALA A 53 -19.64 8.50 19.20
N ARG A 54 -20.11 7.26 19.25
CA ARG A 54 -19.29 6.08 19.54
C ARG A 54 -19.25 5.17 18.31
N CYS A 55 -18.07 4.61 18.04
CA CYS A 55 -17.88 3.57 17.03
C CYS A 55 -17.03 2.43 17.59
N ALA A 56 -17.13 1.23 17.00
CA ALA A 56 -16.31 0.09 17.43
C ALA A 56 -14.83 0.23 17.02
N TRP A 57 -14.58 0.94 15.92
CA TRP A 57 -13.28 1.15 15.30
C TRP A 57 -13.21 2.52 14.65
N LEU A 58 -12.02 3.10 14.63
CA LEU A 58 -11.73 4.36 13.95
C LEU A 58 -10.54 4.20 13.01
N VAL A 59 -10.67 4.69 11.78
CA VAL A 59 -9.56 4.74 10.82
C VAL A 59 -9.25 6.20 10.49
N GLY A 60 -8.03 6.65 10.83
CA GLY A 60 -7.52 7.97 10.45
C GLY A 60 -7.02 7.95 9.01
N CYS A 61 -7.75 8.64 8.13
CA CYS A 61 -7.40 8.88 6.73
C CYS A 61 -7.24 10.40 6.45
N ASP A 62 -6.86 11.17 7.47
CA ASP A 62 -6.91 12.64 7.55
C ASP A 62 -5.57 13.33 7.18
N GLY A 63 -4.77 12.65 6.35
CA GLY A 63 -3.60 13.22 5.69
C GLY A 63 -2.36 13.42 6.56
N GLY A 64 -1.31 14.01 5.97
CA GLY A 64 0.02 14.13 6.59
C GLY A 64 0.04 14.87 7.93
N ARG A 65 -0.94 15.77 8.16
CA ARG A 65 -1.09 16.54 9.40
C ARG A 65 -2.04 15.91 10.42
N SER A 66 -2.47 14.67 10.17
CA SER A 66 -3.47 13.90 10.90
C SER A 66 -3.61 14.30 12.37
N SER A 67 -4.80 14.77 12.73
CA SER A 67 -5.19 15.00 14.13
C SER A 67 -5.46 13.66 14.82
N ILE A 68 -6.02 12.68 14.10
CA ILE A 68 -6.29 11.34 14.63
C ILE A 68 -5.00 10.65 15.08
N ARG A 69 -3.95 10.64 14.25
CA ARG A 69 -2.63 10.10 14.58
C ARG A 69 -2.09 10.69 15.88
N LYS A 70 -2.17 12.02 16.02
CA LYS A 70 -1.65 12.75 17.19
C LYS A 70 -2.47 12.44 18.45
N MET A 71 -3.80 12.51 18.36
CA MET A 71 -4.69 12.27 19.51
C MET A 71 -4.62 10.81 19.99
N ALA A 72 -4.43 9.86 19.08
CA ALA A 72 -4.26 8.45 19.42
C ALA A 72 -2.83 8.10 19.88
N GLY A 73 -1.90 9.05 19.89
CA GLY A 73 -0.55 8.85 20.44
C GLY A 73 0.40 8.04 19.56
N PHE A 74 0.17 7.99 18.24
CA PHE A 74 1.13 7.38 17.33
C PHE A 74 2.37 8.26 17.16
N ALA A 75 3.55 7.64 17.23
CA ALA A 75 4.79 8.32 16.87
C ALA A 75 4.84 8.54 15.35
N PHE A 76 5.53 9.61 14.92
CA PHE A 76 5.73 9.86 13.49
C PHE A 76 7.20 10.20 13.18
N PRO A 77 8.11 9.25 13.45
CA PRO A 77 9.55 9.41 13.20
C PRO A 77 9.83 9.55 11.71
N GLY A 78 10.99 10.12 11.40
CA GLY A 78 11.46 10.28 10.03
C GLY A 78 12.38 11.47 9.87
N THR A 79 12.61 11.87 8.63
CA THR A 79 13.54 12.95 8.29
C THR A 79 12.85 14.31 8.29
N PRO A 80 13.52 15.38 8.75
CA PRO A 80 13.07 16.74 8.50
C PRO A 80 13.21 17.07 7.01
N PRO A 81 12.53 18.12 6.52
CA PRO A 81 12.65 18.53 5.13
C PRO A 81 14.08 18.99 4.79
N SER A 82 14.59 18.59 3.63
CA SER A 82 15.86 19.01 3.05
C SER A 82 15.71 19.92 1.82
N GLN A 83 14.51 19.96 1.22
CA GLN A 83 14.18 20.85 0.10
C GLN A 83 12.71 21.29 0.13
N PHE A 84 12.43 22.34 -0.63
CA PHE A 84 11.07 22.81 -0.88
C PHE A 84 10.72 22.57 -2.33
N MET A 85 9.48 22.18 -2.56
CA MET A 85 8.96 21.93 -3.88
C MET A 85 7.70 22.76 -4.08
N TYR A 86 7.57 23.28 -5.28
CA TYR A 86 6.43 24.08 -5.70
C TYR A 86 5.74 23.39 -6.85
N GLN A 87 4.42 23.44 -6.86
CA GLN A 87 3.60 23.08 -8.01
C GLN A 87 2.61 24.20 -8.26
N ALA A 88 2.51 24.68 -9.49
CA ALA A 88 1.60 25.75 -9.84
C ALA A 88 0.93 25.52 -11.20
N VAL A 89 -0.28 26.07 -11.33
CA VAL A 89 -1.00 26.24 -12.59
C VAL A 89 -1.09 27.74 -12.83
N LEU A 90 -0.36 28.24 -13.83
CA LEU A 90 -0.16 29.66 -14.03
C LEU A 90 0.04 30.05 -15.51
N ASP A 91 -0.16 31.32 -15.81
CA ASP A 91 0.13 31.94 -17.10
C ASP A 91 1.40 32.79 -17.01
N LEU A 92 2.18 32.77 -18.09
CA LEU A 92 3.41 33.55 -18.23
C LEU A 92 3.29 34.50 -19.43
N ASP A 93 4.00 35.63 -19.39
CA ASP A 93 4.11 36.56 -20.52
C ASP A 93 4.98 36.01 -21.67
N HIS A 94 6.04 35.27 -21.34
CA HIS A 94 6.98 34.66 -22.27
C HIS A 94 7.20 33.15 -21.99
N PRO A 95 6.16 32.31 -22.10
CA PRO A 95 6.24 30.89 -21.75
C PRO A 95 7.24 30.10 -22.62
N GLU A 96 7.55 30.57 -23.83
CA GLU A 96 8.53 29.98 -24.76
C GLU A 96 9.96 30.01 -24.24
N ARG A 97 10.27 30.89 -23.26
CA ARG A 97 11.59 30.97 -22.61
C ARG A 97 11.86 29.80 -21.66
N LEU A 98 10.85 28.99 -21.34
CA LEU A 98 10.98 27.80 -20.52
C LEU A 98 10.90 26.54 -21.38
N PRO A 99 11.98 25.74 -21.49
CA PRO A 99 11.94 24.46 -22.17
C PRO A 99 10.84 23.54 -21.60
N ARG A 100 10.17 22.80 -22.47
CA ARG A 100 9.25 21.73 -22.04
C ARG A 100 10.03 20.58 -21.41
N GLY A 101 9.41 19.91 -20.43
CA GLY A 101 10.03 18.81 -19.69
C GLY A 101 10.79 19.28 -18.45
N SER A 102 11.70 18.43 -17.97
CA SER A 102 12.48 18.68 -16.75
C SER A 102 13.86 19.24 -17.09
N THR A 103 14.18 20.41 -16.54
CA THR A 103 15.48 21.07 -16.67
C THR A 103 16.11 21.20 -15.29
N ARG A 104 17.30 20.60 -15.11
CA ARG A 104 18.11 20.75 -13.90
C ARG A 104 19.15 21.84 -14.12
N THR A 105 19.20 22.82 -13.24
CA THR A 105 20.14 23.95 -13.23
C THR A 105 20.98 23.89 -11.95
N PRO A 106 22.04 24.71 -11.81
CA PRO A 106 22.78 24.81 -10.55
C PRO A 106 21.92 25.25 -9.35
N GLU A 107 20.84 26.00 -9.62
CA GLU A 107 19.95 26.58 -8.59
C GLU A 107 18.75 25.67 -8.24
N GLY A 108 18.52 24.58 -9.00
CA GLY A 108 17.45 23.63 -8.71
C GLY A 108 16.93 22.88 -9.94
N VAL A 109 15.64 22.53 -9.91
CA VAL A 109 14.97 21.84 -11.03
C VAL A 109 13.68 22.60 -11.37
N VAL A 110 13.44 22.84 -12.66
CA VAL A 110 12.14 23.30 -13.17
C VAL A 110 11.58 22.23 -14.10
N MET A 111 10.31 21.90 -13.93
CA MET A 111 9.57 21.00 -14.79
C MET A 111 8.36 21.72 -15.38
N ASN A 112 8.35 21.89 -16.71
CA ASN A 112 7.29 22.54 -17.47
C ASN A 112 6.47 21.50 -18.26
N GLY A 113 5.21 21.31 -17.88
CA GLY A 113 4.40 20.18 -18.30
C GLY A 113 4.40 19.05 -17.25
N PRO A 114 3.53 18.04 -17.40
CA PRO A 114 3.10 17.49 -18.70
C PRO A 114 1.86 18.15 -19.30
N ARG A 115 1.13 18.97 -18.54
CA ARG A 115 -0.06 19.70 -19.04
C ARG A 115 0.26 21.17 -19.31
N PRO A 116 -0.50 21.88 -20.17
CA PRO A 116 -0.36 23.32 -20.32
C PRO A 116 -0.46 24.04 -18.96
N ARG A 117 0.29 25.13 -18.79
CA ARG A 117 0.29 25.99 -17.58
C ARG A 117 0.80 25.35 -16.29
N TRP A 118 1.04 24.04 -16.27
CA TRP A 118 1.55 23.32 -15.10
C TRP A 118 3.08 23.44 -15.00
N LEU A 119 3.54 23.89 -13.84
CA LEU A 119 4.93 23.95 -13.46
C LEU A 119 5.15 23.21 -12.15
N ALA A 120 6.29 22.54 -12.03
CA ALA A 120 6.86 22.13 -10.75
C ALA A 120 8.29 22.62 -10.63
N MET A 121 8.71 22.95 -9.40
CA MET A 121 10.05 23.45 -9.11
C MET A 121 10.59 22.80 -7.86
N HIS A 122 11.88 22.46 -7.85
CA HIS A 122 12.60 21.96 -6.69
C HIS A 122 13.62 23.03 -6.27
N ASP A 123 13.41 23.57 -5.08
CA ASP A 123 14.18 24.66 -4.50
C ASP A 123 15.03 24.16 -3.34
N TYR A 124 16.35 24.32 -3.50
CA TYR A 124 17.36 23.91 -2.52
C TYR A 124 17.95 25.09 -1.74
N SER A 125 17.42 26.31 -1.93
CA SER A 125 17.94 27.53 -1.28
C SER A 125 17.64 27.64 0.23
N GLY A 126 16.81 26.73 0.76
CA GLY A 126 16.43 26.68 2.17
C GLY A 126 14.93 26.94 2.38
N PRO A 127 14.47 26.93 3.63
CA PRO A 127 13.06 27.13 3.93
C PRO A 127 12.58 28.56 3.65
N PRO A 128 11.31 28.72 3.23
CA PRO A 128 10.67 30.03 3.22
C PRO A 128 10.56 30.56 4.66
N ALA A 129 10.51 31.89 4.80
CA ALA A 129 10.44 32.56 6.10
C ALA A 129 9.24 32.09 6.94
N ASP A 130 8.07 31.90 6.31
CA ASP A 130 6.92 31.26 6.92
C ASP A 130 6.39 30.14 6.01
N ARG A 131 6.54 28.90 6.47
CA ARG A 131 6.05 27.70 5.79
C ARG A 131 4.52 27.60 5.75
N ASN A 132 3.81 28.26 6.67
CA ASN A 132 2.36 28.20 6.76
C ASN A 132 1.66 29.36 6.03
N ALA A 133 2.40 30.39 5.64
CA ALA A 133 1.86 31.48 4.82
C ALA A 133 1.34 30.95 3.47
N PRO A 134 0.26 31.55 2.92
CA PRO A 134 -0.20 31.25 1.58
C PRO A 134 0.90 31.47 0.54
N VAL A 135 0.95 30.60 -0.48
CA VAL A 135 1.89 30.75 -1.59
C VAL A 135 1.46 31.93 -2.46
N THR A 136 2.36 32.89 -2.62
CA THR A 136 2.09 34.10 -3.40
C THR A 136 2.60 33.97 -4.83
N ARG A 137 2.07 34.82 -5.72
CA ARG A 137 2.53 34.90 -7.10
C ARG A 137 3.99 35.34 -7.16
N GLU A 138 4.35 36.30 -6.32
CA GLU A 138 5.68 36.90 -6.22
C GLU A 138 6.70 35.86 -5.74
N GLU A 139 6.32 34.98 -4.79
CA GLU A 139 7.14 33.84 -4.37
C GLU A 139 7.40 32.89 -5.54
N ILE A 140 6.35 32.46 -6.25
CA ILE A 140 6.48 31.56 -7.40
C ILE A 140 7.33 32.18 -8.51
N GLU A 141 7.10 33.45 -8.86
CA GLU A 141 7.88 34.16 -9.87
C GLU A 141 9.36 34.26 -9.48
N GLY A 142 9.65 34.61 -8.23
CA GLY A 142 11.02 34.71 -7.71
C GLY A 142 11.76 33.37 -7.74
N VAL A 143 11.10 32.30 -7.30
CA VAL A 143 11.64 30.93 -7.36
C VAL A 143 11.86 30.50 -8.81
N LEU A 144 10.89 30.73 -9.68
CA LEU A 144 10.95 30.36 -11.10
C LEU A 144 12.12 31.05 -11.81
N ARG A 145 12.25 32.38 -11.67
CA ARG A 145 13.35 33.13 -12.29
C ARG A 145 14.70 32.67 -11.77
N ARG A 146 14.84 32.46 -10.47
CA ARG A 146 16.10 32.03 -9.86
C ARG A 146 16.52 30.64 -10.37
N ILE A 147 15.62 29.67 -10.35
CA ILE A 147 15.95 28.30 -10.74
C ILE A 147 16.14 28.21 -12.26
N SER A 148 15.24 28.79 -13.06
CA SER A 148 15.32 28.68 -14.52
C SER A 148 16.37 29.59 -15.16
N GLY A 149 16.74 30.69 -14.50
CA GLY A 149 17.52 31.78 -15.11
C GLY A 149 16.76 32.56 -16.19
N ALA A 150 15.48 32.25 -16.43
CA ALA A 150 14.67 32.88 -17.46
C ALA A 150 14.02 34.16 -16.93
N ASP A 151 14.05 35.21 -17.73
CA ASP A 151 13.28 36.42 -17.48
C ASP A 151 11.83 36.22 -17.92
N VAL A 152 10.96 35.80 -16.99
CA VAL A 152 9.52 35.57 -17.21
C VAL A 152 8.69 36.19 -16.09
N ARG A 153 7.47 36.63 -16.36
CA ARG A 153 6.50 37.11 -15.36
C ARG A 153 5.31 36.20 -15.26
N VAL A 154 4.79 36.00 -14.04
CA VAL A 154 3.53 35.31 -13.80
C VAL A 154 2.37 36.28 -14.02
N THR A 155 1.66 36.13 -15.13
CA THR A 155 0.54 37.01 -15.54
C THR A 155 -0.80 36.58 -14.97
N ALA A 156 -0.99 35.28 -14.69
CA ALA A 156 -2.09 34.77 -13.87
C ALA A 156 -1.64 33.55 -13.05
N MET A 157 -2.26 33.32 -11.89
CA MET A 157 -2.01 32.13 -11.06
C MET A 157 -3.34 31.56 -10.61
N GLU A 158 -3.66 30.35 -11.07
CA GLU A 158 -4.91 29.66 -10.76
C GLU A 158 -4.76 28.87 -9.45
N GLN A 159 -3.65 28.17 -9.31
CA GLN A 159 -3.34 27.38 -8.12
C GLN A 159 -1.82 27.34 -7.91
N ALA A 160 -1.39 27.39 -6.65
CA ALA A 160 -0.03 27.08 -6.26
C ALA A 160 -0.01 26.34 -4.93
N ASN A 161 0.84 25.32 -4.83
CA ASN A 161 1.07 24.55 -3.62
C ASN A 161 2.57 24.49 -3.35
N ARG A 162 2.91 24.50 -2.06
CA ARG A 162 4.27 24.29 -1.56
C ARG A 162 4.29 23.06 -0.68
N PHE A 163 5.25 22.17 -0.93
CA PHE A 163 5.44 20.94 -0.19
C PHE A 163 6.92 20.72 0.08
N THR A 164 7.22 19.72 0.91
CA THR A 164 8.59 19.37 1.31
C THR A 164 8.84 17.91 1.03
N ASP A 165 10.10 17.50 1.08
CA ASP A 165 10.53 16.10 1.01
C ASP A 165 10.56 15.39 2.37
N SER A 166 9.86 15.91 3.39
CA SER A 166 9.75 15.24 4.68
C SER A 166 9.27 13.80 4.49
N ALA A 167 10.06 12.83 4.96
CA ALA A 167 9.71 11.41 4.92
C ALA A 167 9.44 10.94 6.35
N ARG A 168 8.21 10.51 6.66
CA ARG A 168 7.82 10.04 7.99
C ARG A 168 6.88 8.86 7.90
N LEU A 169 7.00 7.94 8.84
CA LEU A 169 6.25 6.68 8.88
C LEU A 169 5.92 6.35 10.32
N VAL A 170 4.69 5.95 10.59
CA VAL A 170 4.29 5.46 11.92
C VAL A 170 4.99 4.15 12.27
N ASP A 171 5.26 3.93 13.55
CA ASP A 171 5.85 2.70 14.08
C ASP A 171 4.89 1.50 13.97
N THR A 172 3.59 1.76 14.10
CA THR A 172 2.51 0.80 13.89
C THR A 172 1.34 1.46 13.17
N TYR A 173 0.59 0.70 12.37
CA TYR A 173 -0.60 1.18 11.66
C TYR A 173 -1.87 1.00 12.49
N ARG A 174 -1.76 0.30 13.62
CA ARG A 174 -2.83 0.05 14.58
C ARG A 174 -2.33 0.35 15.99
N ARG A 175 -3.17 1.02 16.77
CA ARG A 175 -3.04 1.16 18.22
C ARG A 175 -4.43 0.97 18.81
N ASP A 176 -4.61 -0.17 19.47
CA ASP A 176 -5.88 -0.62 20.02
C ASP A 176 -7.01 -0.61 18.97
N ARG A 177 -7.98 0.31 19.09
CA ARG A 177 -9.15 0.44 18.21
C ARG A 177 -9.03 1.53 17.15
N VAL A 178 -7.87 2.19 17.09
CA VAL A 178 -7.55 3.20 16.09
C VAL A 178 -6.53 2.65 15.10
N LEU A 179 -6.82 2.81 13.81
CA LEU A 179 -5.92 2.47 12.71
C LEU A 179 -5.65 3.70 11.84
N LEU A 180 -4.58 3.68 11.06
CA LEU A 180 -4.21 4.77 10.15
C LEU A 180 -3.98 4.24 8.74
N ALA A 181 -4.39 5.00 7.72
CA ALA A 181 -4.17 4.66 6.31
C ALA A 181 -3.75 5.88 5.49
N GLY A 182 -2.97 5.64 4.43
CA GLY A 182 -2.49 6.70 3.54
C GLY A 182 -1.61 7.73 4.27
N ASP A 183 -1.75 9.00 3.89
CA ASP A 183 -0.89 10.07 4.39
C ASP A 183 -0.92 10.26 5.92
N ALA A 184 -1.97 9.77 6.59
CA ALA A 184 -2.03 9.75 8.05
C ALA A 184 -0.99 8.79 8.66
N ALA A 185 -0.63 7.70 7.97
CA ALA A 185 0.36 6.71 8.39
C ALA A 185 1.76 6.98 7.81
N HIS A 186 1.88 7.60 6.64
CA HIS A 186 3.16 7.84 5.97
C HIS A 186 3.15 9.06 5.08
N ILE A 187 4.22 9.86 5.09
CA ILE A 187 4.43 10.94 4.12
C ILE A 187 5.81 10.77 3.50
N HIS A 188 5.93 11.18 2.25
CA HIS A 188 7.19 11.18 1.51
C HIS A 188 7.13 12.19 0.37
N SER A 189 8.26 12.40 -0.30
CA SER A 189 8.32 13.24 -1.50
C SER A 189 7.39 12.69 -2.59
N PRO A 190 6.62 13.52 -3.32
CA PRO A 190 5.70 13.06 -4.36
C PRO A 190 6.41 12.52 -5.62
N LEU A 191 7.74 12.49 -5.63
CA LEU A 191 8.52 11.93 -6.72
C LEU A 191 8.14 10.46 -7.01
N GLY A 192 7.97 10.16 -8.29
CA GLY A 192 7.48 8.86 -8.75
C GLY A 192 5.96 8.66 -8.62
N GLY A 193 5.20 9.59 -8.04
CA GLY A 193 3.73 9.52 -7.99
C GLY A 193 3.17 8.37 -7.14
N GLN A 194 3.92 7.93 -6.12
CA GLN A 194 3.63 6.70 -5.37
C GLN A 194 2.62 6.87 -4.21
N GLY A 195 2.44 8.10 -3.69
CA GLY A 195 1.71 8.32 -2.43
C GLY A 195 0.23 7.92 -2.48
N LEU A 196 -0.50 8.38 -3.49
CA LEU A 196 -1.93 8.04 -3.65
C LEU A 196 -2.13 6.53 -3.83
N SER A 197 -1.32 5.89 -4.69
CA SER A 197 -1.37 4.45 -4.92
C SER A 197 -1.10 3.67 -3.62
N LEU A 198 -0.11 4.11 -2.82
CA LEU A 198 0.23 3.49 -1.55
C LEU A 198 -0.96 3.54 -0.56
N GLY A 199 -1.62 4.69 -0.45
CA GLY A 199 -2.81 4.85 0.40
C GLY A 199 -4.03 4.04 -0.08
N LEU A 200 -4.25 3.90 -1.38
CA LEU A 200 -5.31 3.05 -1.92
C LEU A 200 -5.08 1.57 -1.60
N VAL A 201 -3.83 1.10 -1.69
CA VAL A 201 -3.48 -0.28 -1.34
C VAL A 201 -3.57 -0.52 0.17
N ASP A 202 -3.27 0.48 0.98
CA ASP A 202 -3.52 0.41 2.43
C ASP A 202 -5.00 0.23 2.74
N ALA A 203 -5.88 1.03 2.12
CA ALA A 203 -7.32 0.92 2.30
C ALA A 203 -7.84 -0.44 1.82
N ALA A 204 -7.35 -0.95 0.69
CA ALA A 204 -7.71 -2.26 0.16
C ALA A 204 -7.24 -3.41 1.07
N ASN A 205 -6.06 -3.31 1.67
CA ASN A 205 -5.55 -4.30 2.62
C ASN A 205 -6.38 -4.30 3.93
N LEU A 206 -6.69 -3.12 4.45
CA LEU A 206 -7.41 -2.97 5.72
C LEU A 206 -8.89 -3.31 5.60
N GLY A 207 -9.57 -2.88 4.53
CA GLY A 207 -11.02 -2.90 4.42
C GLY A 207 -11.64 -4.28 4.68
N TRP A 208 -11.11 -5.33 4.04
CA TRP A 208 -11.63 -6.69 4.23
C TRP A 208 -11.31 -7.26 5.62
N LYS A 209 -10.12 -6.97 6.17
CA LYS A 209 -9.71 -7.43 7.51
C LYS A 209 -10.61 -6.83 8.58
N LEU A 210 -10.83 -5.52 8.49
CA LEU A 210 -11.70 -4.79 9.41
C LEU A 210 -13.14 -5.28 9.31
N ALA A 211 -13.66 -5.49 8.10
CA ALA A 211 -14.99 -6.05 7.91
C ALA A 211 -15.12 -7.46 8.51
N ALA A 212 -14.12 -8.33 8.33
CA ALA A 212 -14.12 -9.67 8.90
C ALA A 212 -14.08 -9.66 10.44
N VAL A 213 -13.35 -8.74 11.05
CA VAL A 213 -13.32 -8.53 12.50
C VAL A 213 -14.65 -7.99 13.01
N ILE A 214 -15.22 -6.98 12.36
CA ILE A 214 -16.52 -6.39 12.73
C ILE A 214 -17.65 -7.44 12.69
N ARG A 215 -17.63 -8.35 11.70
CA ARG A 215 -18.61 -9.45 11.60
C ARG A 215 -18.37 -10.58 12.60
N GLY A 216 -17.21 -10.62 13.27
CA GLY A 216 -16.82 -11.71 14.16
C GLY A 216 -16.29 -12.95 13.43
N ASP A 217 -16.03 -12.88 12.13
CA ASP A 217 -15.49 -14.00 11.32
C ASP A 217 -14.03 -14.30 11.68
N LYS A 218 -13.31 -13.27 12.17
CA LYS A 218 -11.88 -13.29 12.48
C LYS A 218 -11.62 -12.56 13.79
N PRO A 219 -10.59 -12.99 14.57
CA PRO A 219 -10.20 -12.29 15.77
C PRO A 219 -9.56 -10.93 15.44
N ASP A 220 -9.62 -9.99 16.39
CA ASP A 220 -8.97 -8.69 16.32
C ASP A 220 -7.48 -8.78 15.94
N SER A 221 -6.78 -9.85 16.33
CA SER A 221 -5.36 -10.06 16.00
C SER A 221 -5.09 -10.18 14.49
N LEU A 222 -6.11 -10.42 13.66
CA LEU A 222 -5.96 -10.30 12.20
C LEU A 222 -5.52 -8.89 11.80
N LEU A 223 -5.99 -7.85 12.50
CA LEU A 223 -5.63 -6.47 12.19
C LEU A 223 -4.16 -6.16 12.50
N ASP A 224 -3.47 -6.96 13.31
CA ASP A 224 -2.03 -6.80 13.55
C ASP A 224 -1.22 -7.09 12.28
N SER A 225 -1.74 -7.96 11.41
CA SER A 225 -1.14 -8.22 10.10
C SER A 225 -1.16 -7.00 9.18
N TYR A 226 -2.04 -6.02 9.42
CA TYR A 226 -2.05 -4.77 8.64
C TYR A 226 -0.73 -4.02 8.80
N THR A 227 -0.23 -3.89 10.03
CA THR A 227 1.09 -3.29 10.29
C THR A 227 2.21 -4.11 9.66
N SER A 228 2.24 -5.43 9.89
CA SER A 228 3.34 -6.27 9.41
C SER A 228 3.39 -6.38 7.88
N GLU A 229 2.27 -6.23 7.19
CA GLU A 229 2.20 -6.28 5.73
C GLU A 229 2.45 -4.92 5.07
N ARG A 230 1.88 -3.83 5.61
CA ARG A 230 1.87 -2.52 4.92
C ARG A 230 3.03 -1.61 5.31
N ARG A 231 3.48 -1.67 6.56
CA ARG A 231 4.58 -0.83 7.03
C ARG A 231 5.89 -1.07 6.25
N PRO A 232 6.33 -2.33 5.99
CA PRO A 232 7.54 -2.57 5.20
C PRO A 232 7.44 -2.04 3.76
N VAL A 233 6.24 -2.05 3.17
CA VAL A 233 6.02 -1.50 1.82
C VAL A 233 6.17 0.02 1.82
N ALA A 234 5.57 0.71 2.81
CA ALA A 234 5.76 2.16 2.94
C ALA A 234 7.22 2.52 3.24
N GLU A 235 7.92 1.74 4.08
CA GLU A 235 9.34 1.94 4.36
C GLU A 235 10.20 1.87 3.08
N ALA A 236 9.94 0.90 2.21
CA ALA A 236 10.61 0.80 0.91
C ALA A 236 10.31 2.00 -0.01
N VAL A 237 9.05 2.47 -0.04
CA VAL A 237 8.67 3.67 -0.81
C VAL A 237 9.36 4.93 -0.27
N LEU A 238 9.43 5.10 1.06
CA LEU A 238 10.14 6.21 1.69
C LEU A 238 11.63 6.19 1.34
N ALA A 239 12.27 5.01 1.43
CA ALA A 239 13.68 4.86 1.09
C ALA A 239 13.95 5.20 -0.39
N ASN A 240 13.13 4.68 -1.30
CA ASN A 240 13.21 4.96 -2.74
C ASN A 240 13.03 6.47 -3.04
N THR A 241 12.01 7.10 -2.46
CA THR A 241 11.74 8.53 -2.71
C THR A 241 12.81 9.43 -2.11
N LEU A 242 13.43 9.08 -0.97
CA LEU A 242 14.61 9.76 -0.45
C LEU A 242 15.82 9.63 -1.40
N ALA A 243 16.03 8.44 -1.99
CA ALA A 243 17.09 8.24 -2.98
C ALA A 243 16.84 9.09 -4.25
N GLN A 244 15.59 9.16 -4.72
CA GLN A 244 15.22 10.04 -5.84
C GLN A 244 15.47 11.51 -5.51
N VAL A 245 15.10 11.97 -4.32
CA VAL A 245 15.40 13.32 -3.83
C VAL A 245 16.91 13.59 -3.89
N ALA A 246 17.73 12.68 -3.35
CA ALA A 246 19.19 12.81 -3.38
C ALA A 246 19.74 12.94 -4.81
N LEU A 247 19.23 12.14 -5.75
CA LEU A 247 19.61 12.17 -7.17
C LEU A 247 19.18 13.45 -7.91
N THR A 248 18.20 14.19 -7.38
CA THR A 248 17.74 15.45 -7.99
C THR A 248 18.55 16.68 -7.56
N ARG A 249 19.28 16.61 -6.45
CA ARG A 249 20.05 17.75 -5.90
C ARG A 249 21.08 18.27 -6.92
N PRO A 250 21.21 19.58 -7.14
CA PRO A 250 22.10 20.18 -8.15
C PRO A 250 23.58 20.31 -7.71
N ASP A 251 24.11 19.39 -6.89
CA ASP A 251 25.50 19.43 -6.43
C ASP A 251 26.43 18.46 -7.20
N PRO A 252 27.77 18.63 -7.14
CA PRO A 252 28.72 17.79 -7.86
C PRO A 252 28.64 16.30 -7.49
N GLN A 253 28.43 15.98 -6.22
CA GLN A 253 28.38 14.61 -5.72
C GLN A 253 27.15 13.88 -6.25
N SER A 254 25.96 14.49 -6.10
CA SER A 254 24.71 13.96 -6.67
C SER A 254 24.77 13.85 -8.19
N SER A 255 25.45 14.78 -8.87
CA SER A 255 25.66 14.70 -10.33
C SER A 255 26.46 13.47 -10.73
N ALA A 256 27.56 13.17 -10.04
CA ALA A 256 28.40 12.01 -10.33
C ALA A 256 27.65 10.69 -10.07
N VAL A 257 26.95 10.59 -8.93
CA VAL A 257 26.12 9.42 -8.60
C VAL A 257 25.02 9.23 -9.64
N ARG A 258 24.35 10.31 -10.05
CA ARG A 258 23.31 10.25 -11.09
C ARG A 258 23.83 9.74 -12.43
N GLN A 259 25.04 10.13 -12.85
CA GLN A 259 25.64 9.63 -14.10
C GLN A 259 25.94 8.12 -14.04
N ILE A 260 26.43 7.63 -12.90
CA ILE A 260 26.64 6.20 -12.68
C ILE A 260 25.30 5.47 -12.66
N PHE A 261 24.32 5.99 -11.91
CA PHE A 261 22.98 5.42 -11.83
C PHE A 261 22.30 5.33 -13.19
N ALA A 262 22.46 6.35 -14.05
CA ALA A 262 21.95 6.33 -15.42
C ALA A 262 22.51 5.14 -16.24
N LYS A 263 23.81 4.86 -16.13
CA LYS A 263 24.43 3.70 -16.79
C LYS A 263 23.95 2.37 -16.18
N LEU A 264 23.73 2.32 -14.87
CA LEU A 264 23.18 1.12 -14.23
C LEU A 264 21.75 0.84 -14.70
N MET A 265 20.94 1.88 -14.95
CA MET A 265 19.59 1.72 -15.49
C MET A 265 19.55 1.20 -16.94
N GLU A 266 20.68 1.17 -17.65
CA GLU A 266 20.81 0.51 -18.96
C GLU A 266 20.91 -1.03 -18.82
N ILE A 267 21.09 -1.55 -17.60
CA ILE A 267 21.08 -2.98 -17.31
C ILE A 267 19.63 -3.40 -17.03
N ASP A 268 19.07 -4.27 -17.86
CA ASP A 268 17.67 -4.72 -17.78
C ASP A 268 17.28 -5.17 -16.37
N ALA A 269 18.08 -6.03 -15.72
CA ALA A 269 17.80 -6.51 -14.36
C ALA A 269 17.71 -5.38 -13.31
N VAL A 270 18.47 -4.30 -13.47
CA VAL A 270 18.38 -3.12 -12.59
C VAL A 270 17.14 -2.30 -12.92
N ASN A 271 16.84 -2.14 -14.21
CA ASN A 271 15.65 -1.44 -14.67
C ASN A 271 14.38 -2.12 -14.17
N ASP A 272 14.27 -3.44 -14.35
CA ASP A 272 13.16 -4.28 -13.90
C ASP A 272 12.96 -4.21 -12.38
N HIS A 273 14.06 -4.20 -11.62
CA HIS A 273 14.01 -4.06 -10.17
C HIS A 273 13.43 -2.70 -9.74
N LEU A 274 13.86 -1.61 -10.39
CA LEU A 274 13.38 -0.26 -10.11
C LEU A 274 11.92 -0.06 -10.57
N ASP A 275 11.52 -0.66 -11.69
CA ASP A 275 10.12 -0.66 -12.14
C ASP A 275 9.23 -1.41 -11.15
N GLY A 276 9.66 -2.58 -10.67
CA GLY A 276 8.96 -3.32 -9.62
C GLY A 276 8.78 -2.53 -8.32
N LEU A 277 9.82 -1.80 -7.89
CA LEU A 277 9.78 -0.93 -6.71
C LEU A 277 8.83 0.25 -6.88
N THR A 278 8.87 0.93 -8.03
CA THR A 278 8.11 2.18 -8.27
C THR A 278 6.65 1.92 -8.65
N SER A 279 6.37 0.82 -9.34
CA SER A 279 5.01 0.39 -9.68
C SER A 279 4.27 -0.24 -8.50
N GLY A 280 5.00 -0.78 -7.53
CA GLY A 280 4.48 -1.57 -6.41
C GLY A 280 4.05 -2.99 -6.80
N LEU A 281 4.18 -3.39 -8.07
CA LEU A 281 3.76 -4.70 -8.57
C LEU A 281 4.61 -5.86 -8.06
N ALA A 282 5.86 -5.58 -7.67
CA ALA A 282 6.76 -6.57 -7.09
C ALA A 282 6.49 -6.86 -5.59
N THR A 283 5.49 -6.20 -4.98
CA THR A 283 5.17 -6.37 -3.56
C THR A 283 4.83 -7.83 -3.25
N ARG A 284 5.47 -8.35 -2.19
CA ARG A 284 5.20 -9.66 -1.61
C ARG A 284 5.06 -9.53 -0.09
N TYR A 285 3.93 -9.97 0.45
CA TYR A 285 3.79 -10.12 1.90
C TYR A 285 4.44 -11.42 2.39
N ASP A 286 5.18 -11.35 3.48
CA ASP A 286 5.68 -12.56 4.15
C ASP A 286 4.56 -13.19 4.98
N LEU A 287 4.00 -14.28 4.47
CA LEU A 287 2.94 -15.04 5.12
C LEU A 287 3.47 -16.37 5.68
N GLY A 288 4.80 -16.51 5.83
CA GLY A 288 5.44 -17.71 6.40
C GLY A 288 5.46 -18.93 5.48
N ALA A 289 5.34 -18.73 4.16
CA ALA A 289 5.35 -19.81 3.17
C ALA A 289 6.64 -19.82 2.36
N GLU A 290 7.20 -21.02 2.13
CA GLU A 290 8.40 -21.25 1.31
C GLU A 290 8.16 -20.97 -0.19
N ARG A 291 6.91 -21.04 -0.64
CA ARG A 291 6.56 -20.82 -2.05
C ARG A 291 6.63 -19.33 -2.37
N ASP A 292 7.40 -18.99 -3.41
CA ASP A 292 7.63 -17.60 -3.81
C ASP A 292 6.34 -16.85 -4.19
N LEU A 293 5.40 -17.52 -4.86
CA LEU A 293 4.12 -16.94 -5.28
C LEU A 293 3.19 -16.55 -4.11
N VAL A 294 3.37 -17.11 -2.92
CA VAL A 294 2.55 -16.78 -1.76
C VAL A 294 2.85 -15.36 -1.31
N GLY A 295 1.79 -14.56 -1.10
CA GLY A 295 1.89 -13.16 -0.69
C GLY A 295 2.15 -12.16 -1.83
N ARG A 296 2.37 -12.61 -3.07
CA ARG A 296 2.51 -11.73 -4.26
C ARG A 296 1.15 -11.32 -4.83
N LEU A 297 1.06 -10.14 -5.44
CA LEU A 297 -0.08 -9.74 -6.27
C LEU A 297 -0.18 -10.65 -7.51
N THR A 298 -1.40 -10.88 -8.02
CA THR A 298 -1.63 -11.39 -9.38
C THR A 298 -2.18 -10.29 -10.26
N GLY A 299 -1.82 -10.38 -11.53
CA GLY A 299 -2.53 -9.70 -12.59
C GLY A 299 -3.90 -10.32 -12.86
N ASP A 300 -4.74 -9.53 -13.54
CA ASP A 300 -5.99 -10.01 -14.12
C ASP A 300 -5.71 -11.08 -15.17
N ARG A 301 -6.60 -12.06 -15.25
CA ARG A 301 -6.49 -13.15 -16.22
C ARG A 301 -7.87 -13.72 -16.55
N PRO A 302 -8.08 -14.28 -17.74
CA PRO A 302 -9.31 -15.00 -18.05
C PRO A 302 -9.49 -16.22 -17.15
N VAL A 303 -10.64 -16.32 -16.50
CA VAL A 303 -11.05 -17.45 -15.66
C VAL A 303 -12.41 -18.00 -16.13
N GLY A 304 -12.70 -19.28 -15.88
CA GLY A 304 -13.88 -19.98 -16.38
C GLY A 304 -13.56 -21.09 -17.40
N ARG A 305 -14.58 -21.90 -17.71
CA ARG A 305 -14.49 -23.01 -18.69
C ARG A 305 -15.06 -22.59 -20.06
N ALA A 306 -14.38 -22.97 -21.14
CA ALA A 306 -14.82 -22.82 -22.54
C ALA A 306 -15.35 -21.40 -22.89
N ALA A 307 -16.58 -21.27 -23.42
CA ALA A 307 -17.15 -20.02 -23.94
C ALA A 307 -17.64 -19.03 -22.87
N ALA A 308 -17.67 -19.43 -21.58
CA ALA A 308 -18.11 -18.59 -20.47
C ALA A 308 -16.91 -18.06 -19.66
N ARG A 309 -15.97 -17.38 -20.35
CA ARG A 309 -14.82 -16.75 -19.69
C ARG A 309 -15.19 -15.38 -19.16
N THR A 310 -14.68 -15.05 -17.98
CA THR A 310 -14.72 -13.71 -17.39
C THR A 310 -13.31 -13.31 -16.93
N SER A 311 -13.14 -12.06 -16.52
CA SER A 311 -11.90 -11.61 -15.91
C SER A 311 -11.87 -12.01 -14.43
N LEU A 312 -10.68 -12.34 -13.93
CA LEU A 312 -10.48 -12.61 -12.52
C LEU A 312 -10.86 -11.40 -11.66
N PHE A 313 -10.50 -10.19 -12.10
CA PHE A 313 -10.86 -8.98 -11.37
C PHE A 313 -12.38 -8.76 -11.30
N ALA A 314 -13.12 -9.17 -12.34
CA ALA A 314 -14.58 -9.16 -12.29
C ALA A 314 -15.12 -10.15 -11.24
N GLU A 315 -14.50 -11.33 -11.11
CA GLU A 315 -14.89 -12.32 -10.09
C GLU A 315 -14.57 -11.86 -8.66
N MET A 316 -13.58 -10.97 -8.50
CA MET A 316 -13.18 -10.39 -7.21
C MET A 316 -13.97 -9.13 -6.83
N ALA A 317 -14.87 -8.64 -7.69
CA ALA A 317 -15.51 -7.33 -7.54
C ALA A 317 -16.36 -7.18 -6.26
N GLU A 318 -16.88 -8.29 -5.74
CA GLU A 318 -17.67 -8.33 -4.49
C GLU A 318 -16.81 -8.38 -3.21
N GLY A 319 -15.47 -8.44 -3.34
CA GLY A 319 -14.55 -8.44 -2.21
C GLY A 319 -14.43 -9.78 -1.48
N GLU A 320 -14.84 -10.88 -2.13
CA GLU A 320 -14.70 -12.24 -1.61
C GLU A 320 -13.32 -12.84 -1.89
N GLY A 321 -12.92 -13.83 -1.07
CA GLY A 321 -11.75 -14.63 -1.37
C GLY A 321 -12.03 -15.57 -2.54
N ILE A 322 -11.06 -15.71 -3.46
CA ILE A 322 -11.19 -16.57 -4.64
C ILE A 322 -10.24 -17.75 -4.55
N LEU A 323 -10.77 -18.96 -4.74
CA LEU A 323 -9.98 -20.16 -4.97
C LEU A 323 -10.02 -20.48 -6.46
N LEU A 324 -8.90 -20.31 -7.18
CA LEU A 324 -8.82 -20.85 -8.54
C LEU A 324 -8.49 -22.33 -8.50
N ASP A 325 -9.36 -23.12 -9.12
CA ASP A 325 -9.23 -24.56 -9.20
C ASP A 325 -8.82 -25.00 -10.62
N ALA A 326 -7.56 -25.43 -10.75
CA ALA A 326 -7.03 -26.06 -11.95
C ALA A 326 -7.15 -27.59 -11.93
N SER A 327 -7.60 -28.20 -10.83
CA SER A 327 -7.69 -29.65 -10.69
C SER A 327 -8.77 -30.23 -11.62
N PRO A 328 -8.56 -31.47 -12.12
CA PRO A 328 -9.62 -32.19 -12.81
C PRO A 328 -10.87 -32.26 -11.92
N ASP A 329 -12.05 -32.08 -12.53
CA ASP A 329 -13.35 -32.26 -11.88
C ASP A 329 -13.63 -31.40 -10.63
N GLY A 330 -12.84 -30.35 -10.38
CA GLY A 330 -13.08 -29.44 -9.25
C GLY A 330 -12.69 -30.01 -7.88
N HIS A 331 -11.75 -30.95 -7.86
CA HIS A 331 -11.33 -31.66 -6.65
C HIS A 331 -10.81 -30.71 -5.55
N ALA A 332 -10.06 -29.67 -5.90
CA ALA A 332 -9.52 -28.74 -4.91
C ALA A 332 -10.64 -27.90 -4.27
N ALA A 333 -11.64 -27.48 -5.05
CA ALA A 333 -12.81 -26.79 -4.55
C ALA A 333 -13.63 -27.68 -3.59
N ALA A 334 -13.83 -28.95 -3.93
CA ALA A 334 -14.53 -29.91 -3.06
C ALA A 334 -13.80 -30.11 -1.72
N LEU A 335 -12.48 -30.22 -1.75
CA LEU A 335 -11.65 -30.34 -0.55
C LEU A 335 -11.71 -29.07 0.31
N ALA A 336 -11.60 -27.90 -0.32
CA ALA A 336 -11.67 -26.61 0.36
C ALA A 336 -13.03 -26.39 1.03
N GLY A 337 -14.13 -26.71 0.35
CA GLY A 337 -15.47 -26.64 0.94
C GLY A 337 -15.60 -27.50 2.20
N THR A 338 -15.01 -28.69 2.21
CA THR A 338 -15.02 -29.60 3.37
C THR A 338 -14.23 -29.04 4.57
N VAL A 339 -13.11 -28.35 4.31
CA VAL A 339 -12.25 -27.77 5.36
C VAL A 339 -12.80 -26.43 5.87
N MET A 340 -13.46 -25.65 5.02
CA MET A 340 -13.97 -24.31 5.35
C MET A 340 -15.35 -24.31 5.99
N LEU A 341 -16.11 -25.42 5.93
CA LEU A 341 -17.34 -25.59 6.72
C LEU A 341 -17.14 -25.42 8.24
N GLY A 342 -15.89 -25.46 8.74
CA GLY A 342 -15.54 -25.16 10.13
C GLY A 342 -14.81 -23.83 10.38
N ARG A 343 -14.58 -23.00 9.36
CA ARG A 343 -13.86 -21.72 9.46
C ARG A 343 -14.54 -20.71 8.55
N ALA A 344 -15.14 -19.65 9.11
CA ALA A 344 -15.76 -18.56 8.36
C ALA A 344 -14.77 -17.93 7.36
N VAL A 345 -14.75 -18.46 6.14
CA VAL A 345 -14.00 -17.97 4.99
C VAL A 345 -14.90 -18.21 3.79
N VAL A 346 -15.44 -17.13 3.23
CA VAL A 346 -16.18 -17.18 1.97
C VAL A 346 -15.15 -17.32 0.86
N LEU A 347 -15.06 -18.52 0.27
CA LEU A 347 -14.26 -18.78 -0.92
C LEU A 347 -15.18 -19.13 -2.08
N ARG A 348 -15.11 -18.35 -3.16
CA ARG A 348 -15.74 -18.71 -4.43
C ARG A 348 -14.75 -19.50 -5.26
N ALA A 349 -15.14 -20.72 -5.64
CA ALA A 349 -14.32 -21.56 -6.51
C ALA A 349 -14.55 -21.21 -7.98
N VAL A 350 -13.47 -20.94 -8.71
CA VAL A 350 -13.52 -20.65 -10.15
C VAL A 350 -12.64 -21.64 -10.90
N ALA A 351 -13.24 -22.37 -11.83
CA ALA A 351 -12.52 -23.34 -12.64
C ALA A 351 -11.67 -22.64 -13.71
N ILE A 352 -10.44 -23.12 -13.93
CA ILE A 352 -9.56 -22.65 -15.00
C ILE A 352 -9.18 -23.79 -15.95
N GLY A 353 -9.16 -23.53 -17.26
CA GLY A 353 -8.81 -24.51 -18.29
C GLY A 353 -7.32 -24.89 -18.26
N ALA A 354 -7.00 -26.15 -18.59
CA ALA A 354 -5.64 -26.70 -18.51
C ALA A 354 -4.59 -25.96 -19.36
N ALA A 355 -5.01 -25.33 -20.47
CA ALA A 355 -4.14 -24.57 -21.37
C ALA A 355 -3.67 -23.21 -20.80
N ASN A 356 -4.30 -22.70 -19.73
CA ASN A 356 -3.98 -21.39 -19.14
C ASN A 356 -2.97 -21.50 -17.96
N VAL A 357 -2.38 -22.67 -17.75
CA VAL A 357 -1.35 -22.89 -16.71
C VAL A 357 0.07 -22.64 -17.26
N ALA A 358 0.23 -22.59 -18.59
CA ALA A 358 1.52 -22.62 -19.26
C ALA A 358 2.18 -21.26 -19.51
N ASP A 359 1.46 -20.14 -19.40
CA ASP A 359 1.97 -18.81 -19.78
C ASP A 359 2.81 -18.11 -18.69
N ASP A 360 3.12 -18.79 -17.58
CA ASP A 360 3.99 -18.27 -16.50
C ASP A 360 5.44 -18.80 -16.58
N VAL A 361 5.83 -19.47 -17.68
CA VAL A 361 7.17 -20.06 -17.85
C VAL A 361 7.84 -19.54 -19.12
N THR A 362 8.19 -18.25 -19.15
CA THR A 362 9.19 -17.73 -20.10
C THR A 362 10.06 -16.63 -19.49
N THR A 363 10.78 -16.94 -18.41
CA THR A 363 12.16 -16.47 -18.21
C THR A 363 12.96 -17.52 -17.44
N GLY A 364 13.91 -18.18 -18.11
CA GLY A 364 14.94 -19.02 -17.48
C GLY A 364 14.53 -20.46 -17.12
N GLY A 365 14.83 -21.38 -18.05
CA GLY A 365 14.56 -22.82 -17.99
C GLY A 365 14.61 -23.54 -16.62
N GLN A 366 13.50 -24.19 -16.27
CA GLN A 366 13.41 -25.61 -15.90
C GLN A 366 11.93 -26.02 -15.80
N ASN A 367 11.59 -27.18 -16.37
CA ASN A 367 10.25 -27.77 -16.34
C ASN A 367 9.77 -27.99 -14.90
N VAL A 368 8.69 -27.32 -14.47
CA VAL A 368 8.07 -27.58 -13.16
C VAL A 368 6.54 -27.58 -13.27
N THR A 369 5.96 -28.74 -12.93
CA THR A 369 4.54 -28.97 -12.68
C THR A 369 4.15 -28.36 -11.32
N GLY A 370 3.70 -27.10 -11.32
CA GLY A 370 3.28 -26.39 -10.12
C GLY A 370 2.00 -25.60 -10.37
N ARG A 371 0.86 -26.12 -9.90
CA ARG A 371 -0.43 -25.42 -9.96
C ARG A 371 -0.63 -24.61 -8.67
N LEU A 372 -0.71 -23.27 -8.75
CA LEU A 372 -1.28 -22.40 -7.71
C LEU A 372 -1.87 -21.07 -8.26
N PRO A 373 -2.74 -20.39 -7.47
CA PRO A 373 -3.56 -19.26 -7.89
C PRO A 373 -3.15 -17.88 -7.30
N VAL A 374 -3.53 -16.81 -8.01
CA VAL A 374 -3.99 -15.44 -7.66
C VAL A 374 -3.66 -14.74 -6.32
N SER A 375 -3.13 -13.51 -6.46
CA SER A 375 -3.23 -12.25 -5.69
C SER A 375 -3.36 -12.38 -4.18
N VAL A 376 -2.21 -12.32 -3.53
CA VAL A 376 -2.00 -12.32 -2.09
C VAL A 376 -2.74 -13.49 -1.46
N VAL A 377 -2.10 -14.66 -1.59
CA VAL A 377 -2.54 -15.94 -1.03
C VAL A 377 -2.76 -15.84 0.48
N ALA A 378 -4.01 -15.67 0.91
CA ALA A 378 -4.45 -16.12 2.23
C ALA A 378 -5.11 -17.50 2.05
N ALA A 379 -4.39 -18.54 2.46
CA ALA A 379 -4.74 -19.97 2.44
C ALA A 379 -4.56 -20.71 1.09
N VAL A 380 -3.38 -21.31 0.91
CA VAL A 380 -3.21 -22.58 0.21
C VAL A 380 -2.90 -23.64 1.27
N ALA A 381 -3.86 -24.53 1.53
CA ALA A 381 -3.58 -25.74 2.31
C ALA A 381 -3.10 -26.84 1.34
N SER A 382 -1.80 -27.10 1.30
CA SER A 382 -1.30 -28.38 0.76
C SER A 382 -1.25 -29.41 1.88
N LEU A 383 -2.24 -30.31 1.93
CA LEU A 383 -2.07 -31.55 2.68
C LEU A 383 -1.02 -32.43 1.96
N PRO A 384 -0.12 -33.09 2.69
CA PRO A 384 0.87 -33.97 2.08
C PRO A 384 0.21 -35.17 1.39
N HIS A 385 0.90 -35.73 0.39
CA HIS A 385 0.48 -36.90 -0.40
C HIS A 385 -0.07 -38.04 0.48
N PRO A 386 -1.06 -38.84 0.06
CA PRO A 386 -1.65 -39.91 0.89
C PRO A 386 -0.64 -40.90 1.48
N SER A 387 0.48 -41.14 0.79
CA SER A 387 1.59 -41.96 1.29
C SER A 387 2.43 -41.28 2.40
N GLN A 388 2.49 -39.94 2.40
CA GLN A 388 3.13 -39.14 3.45
C GLN A 388 2.23 -38.97 4.67
N ILE A 389 0.89 -38.94 4.51
CA ILE A 389 -0.07 -39.00 5.64
C ILE A 389 0.02 -40.36 6.35
N ARG A 390 0.16 -41.48 5.62
CA ARG A 390 0.37 -42.80 6.24
C ARG A 390 1.71 -42.92 6.97
N ARG A 391 2.81 -42.38 6.40
CA ARG A 391 4.12 -42.36 7.07
C ARG A 391 4.16 -41.46 8.30
N ARG A 392 3.56 -40.26 8.22
CA ARG A 392 3.54 -39.28 9.32
C ARG A 392 2.61 -39.73 10.45
N ASN A 393 1.48 -40.38 10.16
CA ASN A 393 0.63 -41.01 11.18
C ASN A 393 1.27 -42.27 11.79
N ALA A 394 2.04 -43.06 11.02
CA ALA A 394 2.80 -44.18 11.58
C ALA A 394 3.94 -43.73 12.50
N GLN A 395 4.64 -42.63 12.16
CA GLN A 395 5.70 -42.05 13.00
C GLN A 395 5.13 -41.35 14.25
N LEU A 396 3.99 -40.66 14.15
CA LEU A 396 3.33 -40.03 15.30
C LEU A 396 2.65 -41.05 16.24
N ASN A 397 2.17 -42.18 15.71
CA ASN A 397 1.64 -43.27 16.54
C ASN A 397 2.75 -44.10 17.19
N ALA A 398 3.91 -44.28 16.55
CA ALA A 398 5.08 -44.92 17.17
C ALA A 398 5.67 -44.08 18.32
N ALA A 399 5.67 -42.75 18.18
CA ALA A 399 6.11 -41.85 19.25
C ALA A 399 5.09 -41.70 20.40
N ARG A 400 3.80 -41.98 20.17
CA ARG A 400 2.76 -41.95 21.22
C ARG A 400 2.60 -43.27 21.99
N TRP A 401 3.25 -44.35 21.56
CA TRP A 401 3.22 -45.65 22.24
C TRP A 401 4.57 -46.06 22.88
N SER A 402 5.52 -45.13 23.00
CA SER A 402 6.79 -45.35 23.73
C SER A 402 6.99 -44.45 24.96
N GLU A 403 6.02 -43.59 25.31
CA GLU A 403 6.13 -42.68 26.48
C GLU A 403 5.04 -42.90 27.55
N THR A 404 4.33 -44.03 27.51
CA THR A 404 3.40 -44.44 28.58
C THR A 404 3.64 -45.89 29.01
N ALA A 405 4.83 -46.14 29.56
CA ALA A 405 5.03 -47.24 30.50
C ALA A 405 6.07 -46.80 31.54
N GLU A 406 5.68 -46.94 32.81
CA GLU A 406 6.50 -46.84 34.03
C GLU A 406 6.76 -45.43 34.60
N ALA A 407 5.84 -44.99 35.47
CA ALA A 407 6.15 -44.80 36.89
C ALA A 407 4.86 -44.47 37.68
N SER A 408 4.37 -45.42 38.47
CA SER A 408 3.39 -45.18 39.53
C SER A 408 4.13 -45.22 40.87
N PRO A 409 4.01 -44.21 41.75
CA PRO A 409 4.56 -44.28 43.10
C PRO A 409 3.46 -44.69 44.09
N ALA A 410 3.66 -45.82 44.77
CA ALA A 410 3.00 -46.09 46.05
C ALA A 410 3.94 -46.88 46.97
N SER A 411 4.38 -46.16 47.99
CA SER A 411 5.04 -46.49 49.25
C SER A 411 5.03 -47.94 49.77
N GLU A 412 6.23 -48.37 50.18
CA GLU A 412 6.59 -49.09 51.41
C GLU A 412 5.53 -49.90 52.17
N ILE A 413 5.76 -51.22 52.24
CA ILE A 413 5.66 -52.01 53.48
C ILE A 413 6.93 -52.85 53.60
N ARG A 414 7.67 -52.67 54.71
CA ARG A 414 8.88 -53.43 55.11
C ARG A 414 8.52 -54.72 55.84
N ALA A 415 9.42 -55.71 55.71
CA ALA A 415 9.86 -56.75 56.67
C ALA A 415 8.75 -57.42 57.51
N THR A 416 8.50 -58.73 57.40
CA THR A 416 9.40 -59.88 57.60
C THR A 416 8.77 -61.13 57.02
#